data_AF-A0A1X7GCB9-F1
#
_entry.id   AF-A0A1X7GCB9-F1
#
_cell.length_a   1.000
_cell.length_b   1.000
_cell.length_c   1.000
_cell.angle_alpha   90.00
_cell.angle_beta   90.00
_cell.angle_gamma   90.00
#
_symmetry.space_group_name_H-M   'P 1'
#
loop_
_entity.id
_entity.type
_entity.pdbx_description
1 polymer ?
#
loop_
_entity_poly.entity_id
_entity_poly.type
_entity_poly.pdbx_seq_one_letter_code
_entity_poly.pdbx_strand_id
1 'polypeptide(L)'
;MRINGFSAATCLLCLWASTCGAAQPAGQGTIRFTGSIVEPLCATNAHSGARMDVTGCPSASRGNRFDVRSMAPVASVNGASLRLVADSGSGRYYDQTYLLVDSLGKPIQSGNYVVTMTAP
;
A
#
# COMPACT_ATOMS: atom_id res chain seq x y z
N MET A 1 -61.79 41.18 54.42
CA MET A 1 -60.42 40.71 54.08
C MET A 1 -60.22 40.90 52.59
N ARG A 2 -59.34 41.82 52.17
CA ARG A 2 -59.05 42.12 50.76
C ARG A 2 -57.67 41.56 50.46
N ILE A 3 -57.63 40.45 49.71
CA ILE A 3 -56.39 39.73 49.41
C ILE A 3 -55.71 40.49 48.26
N ASN A 4 -54.57 41.10 48.52
CA ASN A 4 -53.80 41.84 47.52
C ASN A 4 -53.16 40.85 46.53
N GLY A 5 -53.71 40.75 45.32
CA GLY A 5 -53.29 39.83 44.25
C GLY A 5 -51.91 40.10 43.62
N PHE A 6 -51.12 41.02 44.18
CA PHE A 6 -49.81 41.38 43.65
C PHE A 6 -48.74 40.31 43.93
N SER A 7 -48.89 39.52 45.00
CA SER A 7 -47.88 38.53 45.41
C SER A 7 -47.96 37.21 44.64
N ALA A 8 -49.06 36.94 43.95
CA ALA A 8 -49.24 35.71 43.17
C ALA A 8 -48.57 35.79 41.78
N ALA A 9 -48.43 37.00 41.23
CA ALA A 9 -47.87 37.21 39.89
C ALA A 9 -46.34 37.03 39.85
N THR A 10 -45.63 37.34 40.93
CA THR A 10 -44.15 37.25 41.00
C THR A 10 -43.64 35.82 41.14
N CYS A 11 -44.37 34.91 41.78
CA CYS A 11 -43.98 33.49 41.84
C CYS A 11 -44.10 32.78 40.47
N LEU A 12 -45.07 33.18 39.64
CA LEU A 12 -45.29 32.54 38.33
C LEU A 12 -44.18 32.87 37.32
N LEU A 13 -43.60 34.08 37.41
CA LEU A 13 -42.55 34.54 36.48
C LEU A 13 -41.20 33.87 36.75
N CYS A 14 -40.90 33.51 38.00
CA CYS A 14 -39.66 32.81 38.34
C CYS A 14 -39.65 31.32 37.90
N LEU A 15 -40.83 30.72 37.70
CA LEU A 15 -40.97 29.32 37.24
C LEU A 15 -40.75 29.16 35.73
N TRP A 16 -40.85 30.25 34.95
CA TRP A 16 -40.61 30.24 33.51
C TRP A 16 -39.16 30.53 33.12
N ALA A 17 -38.32 31.00 34.06
CA ALA A 17 -36.95 31.41 33.79
C ALA A 17 -35.90 30.30 34.02
N SER A 18 -36.30 29.10 34.43
CA SER A 18 -35.36 28.04 34.78
C SER A 18 -35.18 27.02 33.65
N THR A 19 -33.98 27.11 33.04
CA THR A 19 -33.27 26.10 32.25
C THR A 19 -33.35 26.21 30.72
N CYS A 20 -32.94 27.36 30.18
CA CYS A 20 -32.23 27.35 28.91
C CYS A 20 -30.80 26.82 29.16
N GLY A 21 -30.67 25.51 29.38
CA GLY A 21 -29.38 24.86 29.30
C GLY A 21 -28.97 24.85 27.84
N ALA A 22 -28.22 25.86 27.41
CA ALA A 22 -27.59 25.87 26.09
C ALA A 22 -26.71 24.62 26.03
N ALA A 23 -27.18 23.59 25.33
CA ALA A 23 -26.38 22.43 24.98
C ALA A 23 -25.10 22.97 24.37
N GLN A 24 -23.96 22.74 25.03
CA GLN A 24 -22.66 23.13 24.51
C GLN A 24 -22.58 22.56 23.10
N PRO A 25 -22.40 23.38 22.05
CA PRO A 25 -22.25 22.85 20.71
C PRO A 25 -21.06 21.89 20.79
N ALA A 26 -21.29 20.61 20.52
CA ALA A 26 -20.22 19.64 20.40
C ALA A 26 -19.22 20.25 19.42
N GLY A 27 -18.04 20.62 19.91
CA GLY A 27 -17.08 21.39 19.13
C GLY A 27 -16.84 20.70 17.80
N GLN A 28 -17.34 21.30 16.72
CA GLN A 28 -17.11 20.80 15.38
C GLN A 28 -15.64 21.03 15.04
N GLY A 29 -14.88 19.95 15.02
CA GLY A 29 -13.49 19.92 14.56
C GLY A 29 -13.29 18.74 13.62
N THR A 30 -12.61 18.95 12.51
CA THR A 30 -12.25 17.87 11.58
C THR A 30 -10.96 17.22 12.06
N ILE A 31 -11.02 15.95 12.44
CA ILE A 31 -9.81 15.17 12.70
C ILE A 31 -9.26 14.71 11.35
N ARG A 32 -8.13 15.30 10.94
CA ARG A 32 -7.42 14.90 9.72
C ARG A 32 -6.38 13.84 10.05
N PHE A 33 -6.66 12.59 9.68
CA PHE A 33 -5.66 11.53 9.71
C PHE A 33 -4.80 11.64 8.45
N THR A 34 -3.50 11.82 8.64
CA THR A 34 -2.50 11.76 7.56
C THR A 34 -1.53 10.64 7.86
N GLY A 35 -1.26 9.82 6.86
CA GLY A 35 -0.28 8.76 6.92
C GLY A 35 0.00 8.24 5.52
N SER A 36 1.07 7.47 5.39
CA SER A 36 1.42 6.75 4.18
C SER A 36 1.52 5.27 4.53
N ILE A 37 0.92 4.42 3.70
CA ILE A 37 1.17 2.97 3.75
C ILE A 37 2.39 2.74 2.88
N VAL A 38 3.52 2.38 3.50
CA VAL A 38 4.73 1.94 2.79
C VAL A 38 4.80 0.43 2.88
N GLU A 39 4.51 -0.24 1.77
CA GLU A 39 4.71 -1.68 1.64
C GLU A 39 6.18 -1.96 1.28
N PRO A 40 6.80 -2.98 1.90
CA PRO A 40 8.15 -3.37 1.55
C PRO A 40 8.19 -3.90 0.10
N LEU A 41 9.30 -3.62 -0.60
CA LEU A 41 9.58 -4.27 -1.88
C LEU A 41 9.78 -5.77 -1.68
N CYS A 42 9.57 -6.54 -2.76
CA CYS A 42 9.78 -7.97 -2.74
C CYS A 42 11.22 -8.37 -2.41
N ALA A 43 11.40 -9.52 -1.75
CA ALA A 43 12.70 -10.11 -1.57
C ALA A 43 13.17 -10.77 -2.87
N THR A 44 14.38 -10.44 -3.33
CA THR A 44 14.97 -11.01 -4.55
C THR A 44 16.09 -11.98 -4.22
N ASN A 45 16.03 -13.20 -4.77
CA ASN A 45 17.04 -14.23 -4.62
C ASN A 45 17.51 -14.72 -5.99
N ALA A 46 18.78 -14.45 -6.32
CA ALA A 46 19.40 -15.00 -7.52
C ALA A 46 20.07 -16.34 -7.19
N HIS A 47 19.81 -17.36 -8.01
CA HIS A 47 20.36 -18.70 -7.81
C HIS A 47 21.58 -18.95 -8.69
N SER A 48 22.39 -19.94 -8.32
CA SER A 48 23.46 -20.48 -9.17
C SER A 48 22.83 -21.29 -10.32
N GLY A 49 22.42 -20.59 -11.36
CA GLY A 49 21.64 -21.10 -12.48
C GLY A 49 20.84 -19.94 -13.05
N ALA A 50 20.30 -20.06 -14.25
CA ALA A 50 19.57 -18.97 -14.90
C ALA A 50 18.27 -18.55 -14.19
N ARG A 51 18.11 -18.79 -12.89
CA ARG A 51 16.87 -18.60 -12.12
C ARG A 51 17.00 -17.48 -11.09
N MET A 52 15.94 -16.72 -10.97
CA MET A 52 15.78 -15.66 -9.98
C MET A 52 14.38 -15.79 -9.39
N ASP A 53 14.30 -15.80 -8.06
CA ASP A 53 13.05 -15.82 -7.33
C ASP A 53 12.78 -14.47 -6.71
N VAL A 54 11.51 -14.08 -6.73
CA VAL A 54 11.00 -12.87 -6.14
C VAL A 54 9.88 -13.27 -5.20
N THR A 55 10.07 -13.11 -3.90
CA THR A 55 9.17 -13.63 -2.87
C THR A 55 8.60 -12.54 -1.97
N GLY A 56 7.43 -12.82 -1.39
CA GLY A 56 6.75 -11.90 -0.49
C GLY A 56 6.29 -10.62 -1.18
N CYS A 57 6.00 -10.66 -2.49
CA CYS A 57 5.62 -9.47 -3.23
C CYS A 57 4.19 -9.01 -2.89
N PRO A 58 3.95 -7.73 -2.56
CA PRO A 58 2.60 -7.21 -2.42
C PRO A 58 1.87 -7.19 -3.77
N SER A 59 0.53 -7.27 -3.74
CA SER A 59 -0.35 -7.27 -4.94
C SER A 59 0.01 -6.18 -5.96
N ALA A 60 0.44 -5.00 -5.50
CA ALA A 60 0.87 -3.88 -6.32
C ALA A 60 2.09 -4.19 -7.21
N SER A 61 3.04 -5.02 -6.73
CA SER A 61 4.28 -5.33 -7.44
C SER A 61 4.12 -6.30 -8.62
N ARG A 62 2.89 -6.74 -8.96
CA ARG A 62 2.68 -7.84 -9.92
C ARG A 62 3.05 -7.42 -11.35
N GLY A 63 3.15 -6.11 -11.56
CA GLY A 63 3.63 -5.45 -12.77
C GLY A 63 5.08 -4.96 -12.69
N ASN A 64 5.90 -5.53 -11.81
CA ASN A 64 7.33 -5.17 -11.72
C ASN A 64 8.00 -5.27 -13.10
N ARG A 65 8.72 -4.21 -13.45
CA ARG A 65 9.51 -4.17 -14.68
C ARG A 65 10.92 -4.67 -14.37
N PHE A 66 11.39 -5.62 -15.18
CA PHE A 66 12.74 -6.14 -15.09
C PHE A 66 13.56 -5.70 -16.31
N ASP A 67 14.68 -5.03 -16.06
CA ASP A 67 15.69 -4.70 -17.07
C ASP A 67 16.91 -5.61 -16.87
N VAL A 68 17.38 -6.22 -17.95
CA VAL A 68 18.53 -7.13 -17.91
C VAL A 68 19.67 -6.52 -18.71
N ARG A 69 20.83 -6.37 -18.07
CA ARG A 69 22.05 -5.87 -18.70
C ARG A 69 23.18 -6.87 -18.59
N SER A 70 23.87 -7.12 -19.69
CA SER A 70 25.09 -7.92 -19.69
C SER A 70 26.27 -7.05 -19.25
N MET A 71 27.03 -7.50 -18.25
CA MET A 71 28.22 -6.79 -17.75
C MET A 71 29.45 -7.01 -18.65
N ALA A 72 29.50 -8.16 -19.30
CA ALA A 72 30.50 -8.49 -20.31
C ALA A 72 29.79 -9.33 -21.38
N PRO A 73 29.61 -8.80 -22.61
CA PRO A 73 28.94 -9.53 -23.66
C PRO A 73 29.75 -10.77 -23.99
N VAL A 74 29.26 -11.93 -23.55
CA VAL A 74 29.75 -13.22 -24.04
C VAL A 74 29.24 -13.29 -25.48
N ALA A 75 30.15 -13.38 -26.46
CA ALA A 75 29.84 -13.27 -27.89
C ALA A 75 28.74 -14.22 -28.42
N SER A 76 28.32 -15.20 -27.61
CA SER A 76 27.32 -16.21 -27.93
C SER A 76 25.89 -15.86 -27.47
N VAL A 77 25.70 -14.84 -26.61
CA VAL A 77 24.38 -14.52 -26.04
C VAL A 77 23.86 -13.21 -26.62
N ASN A 78 22.79 -13.30 -27.40
CA ASN A 78 22.08 -12.14 -27.95
C ASN A 78 20.75 -11.93 -27.22
N GLY A 79 20.47 -10.70 -26.79
CA GLY A 79 19.17 -10.31 -26.21
C GLY A 79 18.77 -11.09 -24.95
N ALA A 80 19.47 -10.87 -23.84
CA ALA A 80 19.10 -11.47 -22.55
C ALA A 80 17.82 -10.84 -21.97
N SER A 81 16.88 -11.65 -21.51
CA SER A 81 15.63 -11.21 -20.89
C SER A 81 15.18 -12.16 -19.78
N LEU A 82 14.31 -11.69 -18.89
CA LEU A 82 13.70 -12.54 -17.85
C LEU A 82 12.33 -13.03 -18.30
N ARG A 83 12.12 -14.33 -18.20
CA ARG A 83 10.84 -14.98 -18.47
C ARG A 83 10.24 -15.51 -17.17
N LEU A 84 8.99 -15.15 -16.89
CA LEU A 84 8.24 -15.74 -15.78
C LEU A 84 7.99 -17.23 -16.06
N VAL A 85 8.36 -18.09 -15.12
CA VAL A 85 8.19 -19.56 -15.22
C VAL A 85 7.30 -20.15 -14.14
N ALA A 86 7.18 -19.48 -12.99
CA ALA A 86 6.23 -19.84 -11.94
C ALA A 86 5.69 -18.59 -11.26
N ASP A 87 4.42 -18.64 -10.85
CA ASP A 87 3.72 -17.60 -10.11
C ASP A 87 2.81 -18.30 -9.11
N SER A 88 2.92 -17.97 -7.83
CA SER A 88 2.11 -18.55 -6.76
C SER A 88 0.62 -18.18 -6.86
N GLY A 89 0.26 -17.24 -7.75
CA GLY A 89 -1.12 -16.91 -8.07
C GLY A 89 -1.70 -15.83 -7.17
N SER A 90 -2.85 -16.09 -6.57
CA SER A 90 -3.62 -15.10 -5.79
C SER A 90 -3.31 -15.16 -4.30
N GLY A 91 -3.17 -14.00 -3.67
CA GLY A 91 -2.87 -13.84 -2.25
C GLY A 91 -2.53 -12.39 -1.90
N ARG A 92 -2.39 -12.07 -0.61
CA ARG A 92 -1.87 -10.78 -0.16
C ARG A 92 -0.39 -10.59 -0.55
N TYR A 93 0.34 -11.70 -0.54
CA TYR A 93 1.70 -11.78 -1.04
C TYR A 93 1.79 -12.92 -2.05
N TYR A 94 2.59 -12.73 -3.10
CA TYR A 94 2.88 -13.78 -4.08
C TYR A 94 4.38 -13.93 -4.30
N ASP A 95 4.72 -15.12 -4.77
CA ASP A 95 6.07 -15.54 -5.11
C ASP A 95 6.13 -15.82 -6.61
N GLN A 96 7.16 -15.31 -7.28
CA GLN A 96 7.39 -15.47 -8.70
C GLN A 96 8.79 -15.99 -8.96
N THR A 97 8.90 -16.96 -9.86
CA THR A 97 10.18 -17.48 -10.35
C THR A 97 10.36 -17.02 -11.79
N TYR A 98 11.50 -16.40 -12.05
CA TYR A 98 11.94 -15.96 -13.36
C TYR A 98 13.14 -16.77 -13.84
N LEU A 99 13.26 -16.87 -15.15
CA LEU A 99 14.34 -17.57 -15.82
C LEU A 99 14.97 -16.62 -16.85
N LEU A 100 16.28 -16.45 -16.74
CA LEU A 100 17.11 -15.65 -17.64
C LEU A 100 17.28 -16.42 -18.96
N VAL A 101 16.74 -15.86 -20.03
CA VAL A 101 16.71 -16.47 -21.36
C VAL A 101 17.33 -15.59 -22.42
N ASP A 102 17.84 -16.20 -23.48
CA ASP A 102 18.32 -15.51 -24.68
C ASP A 102 17.14 -15.07 -25.57
N SER A 103 17.46 -14.43 -26.71
CA SER A 103 16.47 -14.01 -27.70
C SER A 103 15.67 -15.17 -28.32
N LEU A 104 16.13 -16.42 -28.17
CA LEU A 104 15.44 -17.63 -28.62
C LEU A 104 14.62 -18.28 -27.50
N GLY A 105 14.59 -17.68 -26.31
CA GLY A 105 13.89 -18.20 -25.13
C GLY A 105 14.61 -19.35 -24.42
N LYS A 106 15.89 -19.61 -24.76
CA LYS A 106 16.69 -20.65 -24.10
C LYS A 106 17.35 -20.13 -22.83
N PRO A 107 17.43 -20.93 -21.75
CA PRO A 107 18.13 -20.58 -20.54
C PRO A 107 19.59 -20.17 -20.80
N ILE A 108 19.99 -18.99 -20.35
CA ILE A 108 21.38 -18.54 -20.42
C ILE A 108 22.17 -19.20 -19.28
N GLN A 109 23.18 -20.01 -19.63
CA GLN A 109 23.97 -20.76 -18.64
C GLN A 109 25.30 -20.10 -18.28
N SER A 110 25.70 -19.04 -18.97
CA SER A 110 27.00 -18.40 -18.79
C SER A 110 26.96 -16.89 -19.01
N GLY A 111 27.91 -16.20 -18.38
CA GLY A 111 28.04 -14.75 -18.41
C GLY A 111 27.61 -14.07 -17.11
N ASN A 112 27.93 -12.79 -17.00
CA ASN A 112 27.59 -11.96 -15.85
C ASN A 112 26.50 -10.96 -16.26
N TYR A 113 25.37 -10.97 -15.55
CA TYR A 113 24.21 -10.13 -15.84
C TYR A 113 23.78 -9.38 -14.59
N VAL A 114 23.36 -8.13 -14.78
CA VAL A 114 22.69 -7.33 -13.77
C VAL A 114 21.22 -7.27 -14.12
N VAL A 115 20.38 -7.63 -13.17
CA VAL A 115 18.93 -7.48 -13.24
C VAL A 115 18.53 -6.30 -12.38
N THR A 116 17.83 -5.33 -12.98
CA THR A 116 17.23 -4.22 -12.26
C THR A 116 15.72 -4.43 -12.18
N MET A 117 15.19 -4.52 -10.97
CA MET A 117 13.74 -4.59 -10.71
C MET A 117 13.21 -3.21 -10.38
N THR A 118 12.15 -2.78 -11.06
CA THR A 118 11.44 -1.51 -10.82
C THR A 118 10.00 -1.81 -10.46
N ALA A 119 9.58 -1.41 -9.26
CA ALA A 119 8.19 -1.50 -8.81
C ALA A 119 7.33 -0.39 -9.44
N PRO A 120 6.04 -0.66 -9.71
CA PRO A 120 5.10 0.33 -10.25
C PRO A 120 4.72 1.42 -9.25
#